data_AF-A0A4Y8VFX3-F1
#
_entry.id   AF-A0A4Y8VFX3-F1
#
_cell.length_a   1.000
_cell.length_b   1.000
_cell.length_c   1.000
_cell.angle_alpha   90.00
_cell.angle_beta   90.00
_cell.angle_gamma   90.00
#
_symmetry.space_group_name_H-M   'P 1'
#
loop_
_entity.id
_entity.type
_entity.pdbx_description
1 polymer ?
#
loop_
_entity_poly.entity_id
_entity_poly.type
_entity_poly.pdbx_seq_one_letter_code
_entity_poly.pdbx_strand_id
1 'polypeptide(L)'
;MARRQSLRGADLDEAIDALLAQMISLGLERAPISRSEVQKRLGLTSRATLVGERGRRIESARVAQLKESGKDPDNERRRRSLEERIAGLRAENADLVRQRDRLFEALSVISSICLVKGLDVEEILAPLSRH
;
A
#
# COMPACT_ATOMS: atom_id res chain seq x y z
N MET A 1 12.49 22.43 3.57
CA MET A 1 13.15 21.93 2.34
C MET A 1 14.21 20.91 2.76
N ALA A 2 13.94 19.61 2.62
CA ALA A 2 14.88 18.57 3.05
C ALA A 2 16.11 18.54 2.13
N ARG A 3 17.31 18.53 2.71
CA ARG A 3 18.58 18.42 1.98
C ARG A 3 18.53 17.18 1.09
N ARG A 4 18.56 17.36 -0.24
CA ARG A 4 18.77 16.28 -1.20
C ARG A 4 20.21 15.79 -1.03
N GLN A 5 20.43 14.83 -0.13
CA GLN A 5 21.67 14.09 -0.13
C GLN A 5 21.78 13.38 -1.48
N SER A 6 22.87 13.65 -2.19
CA SER A 6 23.19 12.99 -3.44
C SER A 6 23.54 11.54 -3.13
N LEU A 7 22.55 10.66 -3.08
CA LEU A 7 22.75 9.21 -3.00
C LEU A 7 23.65 8.78 -4.18
N ARG A 8 24.79 8.16 -3.87
CA ARG A 8 25.78 7.71 -4.87
C ARG A 8 26.26 6.31 -4.51
N GLY A 9 26.78 5.58 -5.51
CA GLY A 9 27.40 4.28 -5.28
C GLY A 9 26.47 3.31 -4.54
N ALA A 10 27.01 2.64 -3.52
CA ALA A 10 26.33 1.63 -2.71
C ALA A 10 25.12 2.18 -1.92
N ASP A 11 25.20 3.41 -1.41
CA ASP A 11 24.09 4.03 -0.65
C ASP A 11 22.84 4.19 -1.52
N LEU A 12 23.04 4.46 -2.82
CA LEU A 12 21.93 4.50 -3.78
C LEU A 12 21.35 3.11 -4.04
N ASP A 13 22.19 2.08 -4.06
CA ASP A 13 21.73 0.70 -4.23
C ASP A 13 20.88 0.24 -3.05
N GLU A 14 21.34 0.52 -1.82
CA GLU A 14 20.58 0.21 -0.61
C GLU A 14 19.27 0.99 -0.54
N ALA A 15 19.28 2.28 -0.89
CA ALA A 15 18.06 3.09 -0.94
C ALA A 15 17.06 2.57 -2.00
N ILE A 16 17.55 2.06 -3.14
CA ILE A 16 16.70 1.40 -4.15
C ILE A 16 16.09 0.13 -3.57
N ASP A 17 16.88 -0.73 -2.95
CA ASP A 17 16.40 -2.02 -2.44
C ASP A 17 15.39 -1.80 -1.29
N ALA A 18 15.66 -0.87 -0.37
CA ALA A 18 14.74 -0.49 0.70
C ALA A 18 13.42 0.09 0.15
N LEU A 19 13.50 0.96 -0.86
CA LEU A 19 12.31 1.53 -1.50
C LEU A 19 11.49 0.44 -2.21
N LEU A 20 12.14 -0.46 -2.95
CA LEU A 20 11.45 -1.54 -3.65
C LEU A 20 10.73 -2.46 -2.67
N ALA A 21 11.36 -2.81 -1.54
CA ALA A 21 10.71 -3.59 -0.48
C ALA A 21 9.46 -2.90 0.07
N GLN A 22 9.54 -1.59 0.35
CA GLN A 22 8.38 -0.80 0.79
C GLN A 22 7.26 -0.77 -0.29
N MET A 23 7.62 -0.63 -1.56
CA MET A 23 6.66 -0.60 -2.66
C MET A 23 5.97 -1.94 -2.86
N ILE A 24 6.69 -3.06 -2.70
CA ILE A 24 6.11 -4.41 -2.71
C ILE A 24 5.10 -4.54 -1.57
N SER A 25 5.48 -4.20 -0.34
CA SER A 25 4.61 -4.28 0.84
C SER A 25 3.34 -3.43 0.71
N LEU A 26 3.42 -2.25 0.09
CA LEU A 26 2.25 -1.40 -0.17
C LEU A 26 1.34 -1.92 -1.29
N GLY A 27 1.85 -2.82 -2.14
CA GLY A 27 1.11 -3.43 -3.23
C GLY A 27 0.97 -2.55 -4.48
N LEU A 28 0.64 -3.20 -5.60
CA LEU A 28 0.56 -2.61 -6.93
C LEU A 28 -0.41 -1.42 -7.02
N GLU A 29 -1.56 -1.53 -6.37
CA GLU A 29 -2.63 -0.52 -6.44
C GLU A 29 -2.32 0.75 -5.66
N ARG A 30 -1.31 0.74 -4.77
CA ARG A 30 -0.89 1.92 -3.99
C ARG A 30 0.48 2.43 -4.45
N ALA A 31 1.43 1.52 -4.67
CA ALA A 31 2.81 1.85 -5.01
C ALA A 31 3.33 1.03 -6.20
N PRO A 32 2.84 1.30 -7.43
CA PRO A 32 3.25 0.53 -8.60
C PRO A 32 4.73 0.76 -8.92
N ILE A 33 5.48 -0.33 -9.08
CA ILE A 33 6.91 -0.26 -9.36
C ILE A 33 7.15 0.07 -10.83
N SER A 34 7.86 1.17 -11.06
CA SER A 34 8.39 1.56 -12.36
C SER A 34 9.64 2.42 -12.19
N ARG A 35 10.53 2.46 -13.20
CA ARG A 35 11.75 3.30 -13.14
C ARG A 35 11.43 4.78 -12.88
N SER A 36 10.34 5.29 -13.46
CA SER A 36 9.91 6.68 -13.24
C SER A 36 9.43 6.94 -11.81
N GLU A 37 8.71 5.99 -11.22
CA GLU A 37 8.23 6.10 -9.84
C GLU A 37 9.39 6.01 -8.84
N VAL A 38 10.33 5.09 -9.07
CA VAL A 38 11.56 4.96 -8.27
C VAL A 38 12.40 6.24 -8.36
N GLN A 39 12.59 6.79 -9.56
CA GLN A 39 13.29 8.07 -9.74
C GLN A 39 12.64 9.20 -8.93
N LYS A 40 11.30 9.33 -9.02
CA LYS A 40 10.55 10.37 -8.33
C LYS A 40 10.66 10.25 -6.82
N ARG A 41 10.50 9.05 -6.28
CA ARG A 41 10.53 8.79 -4.83
C ARG A 41 11.94 8.95 -4.23
N LEU A 42 12.98 8.56 -4.96
CA LEU A 42 14.37 8.77 -4.55
C LEU A 42 14.88 10.19 -4.85
N GLY A 43 14.07 11.06 -5.46
CA GLY A 43 14.45 12.43 -5.80
C GLY A 43 15.61 12.51 -6.79
N LEU A 44 15.78 11.50 -7.65
CA LEU A 44 16.89 11.43 -8.60
C LEU A 44 16.66 12.38 -9.77
N THR A 45 17.70 13.11 -10.15
CA THR A 45 17.63 14.09 -11.25
C THR A 45 17.57 13.44 -12.62
N SER A 46 18.08 12.21 -12.77
CA SER A 46 18.12 11.51 -14.06
C SER A 46 17.82 10.02 -13.94
N ARG A 47 17.01 9.51 -14.87
CA ARG A 47 16.76 8.06 -15.05
C ARG A 47 17.98 7.27 -15.49
N ALA A 48 19.01 7.95 -16.03
CA ALA A 48 20.26 7.30 -16.40
C ALA A 48 20.96 6.64 -15.20
N THR A 49 20.64 7.05 -13.97
CA THR A 49 21.16 6.44 -12.73
C THR A 49 20.52 5.10 -12.39
N LEU A 50 19.40 4.76 -13.05
CA LEU A 50 18.58 3.56 -12.83
C LEU A 50 18.65 2.57 -14.01
N VAL A 51 19.75 2.61 -14.77
CA VAL A 51 20.03 1.68 -15.89
C VAL A 51 20.93 0.53 -15.43
N GLY A 52 21.25 -0.40 -16.33
CA GLY A 52 22.12 -1.54 -16.02
C GLY A 52 21.51 -2.43 -14.94
N GLU A 53 22.32 -2.81 -13.95
CA GLU A 53 21.90 -3.75 -12.90
C GLU A 53 20.77 -3.21 -12.02
N ARG A 54 20.79 -1.92 -11.68
CA ARG A 54 19.69 -1.24 -10.96
C ARG A 54 18.39 -1.31 -11.76
N GLY A 55 18.50 -1.13 -13.07
CA GLY A 55 17.38 -1.22 -13.99
C GLY A 55 16.78 -2.62 -14.07
N ARG A 56 17.61 -3.67 -13.93
CA ARG A 56 17.15 -5.06 -13.85
C ARG A 56 16.46 -5.35 -12.53
N ARG A 57 17.04 -4.93 -11.40
CA ARG A 57 16.43 -5.07 -10.06
C ARG A 57 15.03 -4.46 -9.98
N ILE A 58 14.86 -3.24 -10.52
CA ILE A 58 13.54 -2.59 -10.58
C ILE A 58 12.55 -3.41 -11.42
N GLU A 59 13.00 -3.99 -12.55
CA GLU A 59 12.13 -4.81 -13.40
C GLU A 59 11.75 -6.13 -12.71
N SER A 60 12.71 -6.80 -12.07
CA SER A 60 12.45 -8.01 -11.28
C SER A 60 11.47 -7.74 -10.14
N ALA A 61 11.62 -6.63 -9.42
CA ALA A 61 10.70 -6.23 -8.37
C ALA A 61 9.30 -5.89 -8.91
N ARG A 62 9.21 -5.24 -10.08
CA ARG A 62 7.94 -5.01 -10.78
C ARG A 62 7.25 -6.34 -11.12
N VAL A 63 7.98 -7.30 -11.69
CA VAL A 63 7.44 -8.62 -12.03
C VAL A 63 6.96 -9.35 -10.76
N ALA A 64 7.73 -9.29 -9.67
CA ALA A 64 7.32 -9.86 -8.39
C ALA A 64 6.02 -9.24 -7.87
N GLN A 65 5.92 -7.91 -7.90
CA GLN A 65 4.72 -7.18 -7.46
C GLN A 65 3.47 -7.53 -8.30
N LEU A 66 3.64 -7.72 -9.62
CA LEU A 66 2.55 -8.13 -10.51
C LEU A 66 2.07 -9.55 -10.19
N LYS A 67 3.01 -10.48 -10.01
CA LYS A 67 2.71 -11.87 -9.63
C LYS A 67 1.99 -11.97 -8.28
N GLU A 68 2.44 -11.23 -7.27
CA GLU A 68 1.81 -11.19 -5.95
C GLU A 68 0.38 -10.63 -6.01
N SER A 69 0.13 -9.72 -6.95
CA SER A 69 -1.21 -9.16 -7.20
C SER A 69 -2.09 -10.05 -8.10
N GLY A 70 -1.64 -11.27 -8.44
CA GLY A 70 -2.36 -12.22 -9.29
C GLY A 70 -2.42 -11.81 -10.77
N LYS A 71 -1.51 -10.92 -11.21
CA LYS A 71 -1.54 -10.32 -12.54
C LYS A 71 -0.40 -10.83 -13.41
N ASP A 72 -0.70 -11.02 -14.69
CA ASP A 72 0.25 -11.48 -15.69
C ASP A 72 1.18 -10.33 -16.13
N PRO A 73 2.50 -10.42 -15.88
CA PRO A 73 3.46 -9.38 -16.21
C PRO A 73 3.59 -9.09 -17.71
N ASP A 74 3.23 -10.04 -18.58
CA ASP A 74 3.31 -9.90 -20.03
C ASP A 74 2.03 -9.29 -20.64
N ASN A 75 0.85 -9.62 -20.08
CA ASN A 75 -0.43 -9.04 -20.50
C ASN A 75 -0.70 -7.64 -19.93
N GLU A 76 -0.20 -7.29 -18.74
CA GLU A 76 -0.40 -5.98 -18.09
C GLU A 76 0.65 -4.91 -18.48
N ARG A 77 1.20 -4.97 -19.69
CA ARG A 77 1.84 -3.76 -20.28
C ARG A 77 0.86 -2.59 -20.40
N ARG A 78 -0.45 -2.84 -20.33
CA ARG A 78 -1.48 -1.81 -20.15
C ARG A 78 -1.49 -1.31 -18.71
N ARG A 79 -1.00 -0.09 -18.52
CA ARG A 79 -1.28 0.71 -17.32
C ARG A 79 -2.80 0.83 -17.18
N ARG A 80 -3.39 0.36 -16.07
CA ARG A 80 -4.79 0.66 -15.74
C ARG A 80 -5.02 2.16 -15.90
N SER A 81 -6.12 2.53 -16.54
CA SER A 81 -6.45 3.95 -16.69
C SER A 81 -6.66 4.56 -15.30
N LEU A 82 -6.48 5.88 -15.18
CA LEU A 82 -6.77 6.56 -13.91
C LEU A 82 -8.23 6.33 -13.48
N GLU A 83 -9.14 6.20 -14.45
CA GLU A 83 -10.56 5.93 -14.24
C GLU A 83 -10.78 4.54 -13.64
N GLU A 84 -10.13 3.50 -14.17
CA GLU A 84 -10.21 2.14 -13.63
C GLU A 84 -9.70 2.07 -12.19
N ARG A 85 -8.61 2.79 -11.89
CA ARG A 85 -8.06 2.84 -10.53
C ARG A 85 -8.97 3.60 -9.56
N ILE A 86 -9.56 4.72 -10.01
CA ILE A 86 -10.55 5.47 -9.21
C ILE A 86 -11.78 4.60 -8.94
N ALA A 87 -12.26 3.86 -9.95
CA ALA A 87 -13.40 2.96 -9.79
C ALA A 87 -13.10 1.85 -8.77
N GLY A 88 -11.92 1.21 -8.86
CA GLY A 88 -11.48 0.21 -7.88
C GLY A 88 -11.40 0.74 -6.45
N LEU A 89 -10.76 1.90 -6.26
CA LEU A 89 -10.65 2.53 -4.94
C LEU A 89 -12.01 2.95 -4.37
N ARG A 90 -12.95 3.39 -5.21
CA ARG A 90 -14.32 3.70 -4.78
C ARG A 90 -15.08 2.45 -4.35
N ALA A 91 -14.90 1.33 -5.05
CA ALA A 91 -15.50 0.06 -4.66
C ALA A 91 -14.94 -0.44 -3.32
N GLU A 92 -13.62 -0.44 -3.14
CA GLU A 92 -12.96 -0.82 -1.89
C GLU A 92 -13.44 0.06 -0.71
N ASN A 93 -13.56 1.37 -0.92
CA ASN A 93 -14.05 2.29 0.10
C ASN A 93 -15.52 1.99 0.47
N ALA A 94 -16.36 1.71 -0.53
CA ALA A 94 -17.75 1.31 -0.29
C ALA A 94 -17.84 0.00 0.51
N ASP A 95 -16.97 -0.97 0.24
CA ASP A 95 -16.87 -2.22 1.01
C ASP A 95 -16.44 -1.98 2.46
N LEU A 96 -15.40 -1.17 2.67
CA LEU A 96 -14.92 -0.83 4.01
C LEU A 96 -15.97 -0.09 4.83
N VAL A 97 -16.72 0.83 4.21
CA VAL A 97 -17.84 1.53 4.86
C VAL A 97 -18.91 0.53 5.28
N ARG A 98 -19.29 -0.41 4.41
CA ARG A 98 -20.25 -1.47 4.75
C ARG A 98 -19.76 -2.36 5.89
N GLN A 99 -18.48 -2.71 5.92
CA GLN A 99 -17.90 -3.49 7.01
C GLN A 99 -17.92 -2.72 8.33
N ARG A 100 -17.55 -1.44 8.31
CA ARG A 100 -17.62 -0.56 9.48
C ARG A 100 -19.04 -0.50 10.03
N ASP A 101 -20.02 -0.26 9.17
CA ASP A 101 -21.42 -0.11 9.59
C ASP A 101 -21.94 -1.40 10.25
N ARG A 102 -21.63 -2.57 9.68
CA ARG A 102 -21.96 -3.87 10.29
C ARG A 102 -21.31 -4.07 11.65
N LEU A 103 -20.04 -3.71 11.80
CA LEU A 103 -19.35 -3.81 13.10
C LEU A 103 -19.96 -2.87 14.13
N PHE A 104 -20.34 -1.66 13.72
CA PHE A 104 -21.00 -0.69 14.58
C PHE A 104 -22.39 -1.15 15.04
N GLU A 105 -23.17 -1.76 14.13
CA GLU A 105 -24.45 -2.39 14.48
C GLU A 105 -24.26 -3.52 15.49
N ALA A 106 -23.30 -4.41 15.25
CA ALA A 106 -22.99 -5.51 16.17
C ALA A 106 -22.59 -5.00 17.57
N LEU A 107 -21.74 -3.98 17.63
CA LEU A 107 -21.34 -3.33 18.88
C LEU A 107 -22.51 -2.67 19.61
N SER A 108 -23.41 -2.03 18.86
CA SER A 108 -24.61 -1.40 19.43
C SER A 108 -25.54 -2.45 20.06
N VAL A 109 -25.70 -3.60 19.41
CA VAL A 109 -26.49 -4.72 19.94
C VAL A 109 -25.84 -5.29 21.21
N ILE A 110 -24.52 -5.52 21.21
CA ILE A 110 -23.79 -6.01 22.38
C ILE A 110 -23.96 -5.03 23.56
N SER A 111 -23.77 -3.73 23.31
CA SER A 111 -23.91 -2.69 24.33
C SER A 111 -25.32 -2.66 24.92
N SER A 112 -26.35 -2.75 24.07
CA SER A 112 -27.75 -2.82 24.51
C SER A 112 -28.03 -4.06 25.38
N ILE A 113 -27.52 -5.22 24.98
CA ILE A 113 -27.65 -6.47 25.77
C ILE A 113 -26.97 -6.32 27.14
N CYS A 114 -25.78 -5.72 27.19
CA CYS A 114 -25.06 -5.49 28.44
C CYS A 114 -25.84 -4.57 29.38
N LEU A 115 -26.37 -3.46 28.86
CA LEU A 115 -27.22 -2.53 29.64
C LEU A 115 -28.47 -3.24 30.20
N VAL A 116 -29.20 -4.00 29.37
CA VAL A 116 -30.39 -4.73 29.80
C VAL A 116 -30.07 -5.78 30.86
N LYS A 117 -28.88 -6.40 30.80
CA LYS A 117 -28.42 -7.38 31.77
C LYS A 117 -27.75 -6.78 33.01
N GLY A 118 -27.64 -5.45 33.10
CA GLY A 118 -26.95 -4.76 34.19
C GLY A 118 -25.44 -5.03 34.24
N LEU A 119 -24.85 -5.39 33.10
CA LEU A 119 -23.41 -5.60 32.96
C LEU A 119 -22.71 -4.27 32.66
N ASP A 120 -21.50 -4.09 33.19
CA ASP A 120 -20.67 -2.93 32.90
C ASP A 120 -20.17 -3.01 31.44
N VAL A 121 -20.72 -2.13 30.60
CA VAL A 121 -20.40 -2.05 29.17
C VAL A 121 -18.93 -1.66 28.96
N GLU A 122 -18.39 -0.76 29.78
CA GLU A 122 -17.01 -0.29 29.66
C GLU A 122 -16.03 -1.42 29.97
N GLU A 123 -16.31 -2.21 31.02
CA GLU A 123 -15.51 -3.39 31.35
C GLU A 123 -15.53 -4.43 30.21
N ILE A 124 -16.71 -4.68 29.63
CA ILE A 124 -16.87 -5.65 28.55
C ILE A 124 -16.17 -5.20 27.26
N LEU A 125 -16.21 -3.91 26.94
CA LEU A 125 -15.62 -3.38 25.71
C LEU A 125 -14.13 -2.99 25.86
N ALA A 126 -13.59 -2.91 27.08
CA ALA A 126 -12.20 -2.57 27.36
C ALA A 126 -11.14 -3.31 26.50
N PRO A 127 -11.30 -4.60 26.14
CA PRO A 127 -10.33 -5.29 25.28
C PRO A 127 -10.22 -4.72 23.86
N LEU A 128 -11.28 -4.07 23.36
CA LEU A 128 -11.32 -3.46 22.03
C LEU A 128 -10.64 -2.08 22.01
N SER A 129 -10.41 -1.49 23.17
CA SER A 129 -9.88 -0.13 23.35
C SER A 129 -8.35 -0.04 23.24
N ARG A 130 -7.64 -1.11 22.85
CA ARG A 130 -6.17 -1.11 22.83
C ARG A 130 -5.59 -0.28 21.68
N HIS A 131 -4.92 0.80 22.08
CA HIS A 131 -3.89 1.52 21.35
C HIS A 131 -2.64 0.67 21.10
#